data_AF-A0A2K1EDL1-F1
#
_entry.id   AF-A0A2K1EDL1-F1
#
_cell.length_a   1.000
_cell.length_b   1.000
_cell.length_c   1.000
_cell.angle_alpha   90.00
_cell.angle_beta   90.00
_cell.angle_gamma   90.00
#
_symmetry.space_group_name_H-M   'P 1'
#
loop_
_entity.id
_entity.type
_entity.pdbx_description
1 polymer ?
#
loop_
_entity_poly.entity_id
_entity_poly.type
_entity_poly.pdbx_seq_one_letter_code
_entity_poly.pdbx_strand_id
1 'polypeptide(L)'
;QSSEIIKEYKEAHPDKIVSLTKPNSGLGGTRNYGLKFAKGEYIGFVDSDDWVDRKMFEAMYGMAKQGHDIVLCDFMVVQDGWETGHVAKGFRGTHFNPQEVVINSIDPATACNKLYHRKFFQIAEFTDGWYEDIGTTPILLSYAHSVGYLELALYNYRQRSGSITYSADERTKDVISSWQRVLDNVHNNFRKEAIFAVYKSIATFIEFKPAFADDFLEYAHQNQELFQQNDYYQKGTRSKSIVDLFQMGLIPKKLHYFWFGHGEKSELIKRCMASWKKYAGTYEIIEWNESNCDINESQFVKEAYEAKKWAFVADYFRIKVIYEQGGFYMDTDVELKAPLDSLRTSNFFFAFETRDNINAAIFGGIPRFELAKKWLKTYQEETFKKEDGTYNMSNNIVIRLTGLLRKDYKIKLNGQMQTLRDNVKIYPANKLTIDVYDGKNLAVHHFDASWWDVKD
;
A
#
# COMPACT_ATOMS: atom_id res chain seq x y z
N GLN A 1 24.10 18.21 -21.39
CA GLN A 1 24.39 18.17 -19.95
C GLN A 1 24.98 16.82 -19.50
N SER A 2 24.21 15.74 -19.29
CA SER A 2 24.78 14.48 -18.74
C SER A 2 25.88 13.85 -19.62
N SER A 3 25.71 13.86 -20.95
CA SER A 3 26.70 13.33 -21.88
C SER A 3 28.02 14.11 -21.87
N GLU A 4 27.98 15.42 -21.66
CA GLU A 4 29.16 16.30 -21.59
C GLU A 4 29.96 16.00 -20.32
N ILE A 5 29.29 15.89 -19.17
CA ILE A 5 29.93 15.53 -17.90
C ILE A 5 30.61 14.16 -18.02
N ILE A 6 29.95 13.16 -18.60
CA ILE A 6 30.56 11.83 -18.80
C ILE A 6 31.81 11.91 -19.67
N LYS A 7 31.79 12.76 -20.72
CA LYS A 7 32.94 12.96 -21.61
C LYS A 7 34.11 13.61 -20.85
N GLU A 8 33.86 14.63 -20.05
CA GLU A 8 34.88 15.29 -19.22
C GLU A 8 35.57 14.28 -18.27
N TYR A 9 34.79 13.44 -17.59
CA TYR A 9 35.34 12.39 -16.72
C TYR A 9 36.12 11.32 -17.48
N LYS A 10 35.67 10.94 -18.69
CA LYS A 10 36.41 10.01 -19.55
C LYS A 10 37.75 10.61 -20.00
N GLU A 11 37.79 11.90 -20.30
CA GLU A 11 39.03 12.61 -20.68
C GLU A 11 39.99 12.72 -19.49
N ALA A 12 39.48 12.96 -18.28
CA ALA A 12 40.29 13.05 -17.06
C ALA A 12 40.83 11.69 -16.56
N HIS A 13 40.09 10.60 -16.81
CA HIS A 13 40.42 9.25 -16.32
C HIS A 13 40.26 8.18 -17.42
N PRO A 14 40.99 8.27 -18.54
CA PRO A 14 40.78 7.43 -19.73
C PRO A 14 41.06 5.95 -19.49
N ASP A 15 41.90 5.64 -18.50
CA ASP A 15 42.29 4.32 -18.04
C ASP A 15 41.27 3.65 -17.10
N LYS A 16 40.37 4.42 -16.49
CA LYS A 16 39.37 3.91 -15.52
C LYS A 16 37.95 3.98 -16.04
N ILE A 17 37.63 5.01 -16.83
CA ILE A 17 36.27 5.29 -17.29
C ILE A 17 36.13 4.86 -18.73
N VAL A 18 35.02 4.21 -19.09
CA VAL A 18 34.65 3.91 -20.48
C VAL A 18 33.27 4.51 -20.72
N SER A 19 33.17 5.48 -21.63
CA SER A 19 31.91 6.10 -22.01
C SER A 19 31.28 5.32 -23.17
N LEU A 20 30.03 4.89 -23.01
CA LEU A 20 29.28 4.19 -24.04
C LEU A 20 27.98 4.96 -24.33
N THR A 21 27.57 4.99 -25.60
CA THR A 21 26.32 5.64 -26.03
C THR A 21 25.41 4.61 -26.70
N LYS A 22 24.15 4.59 -26.30
CA LYS A 22 23.09 3.74 -26.87
C LYS A 22 21.74 4.46 -26.85
N PRO A 23 20.77 4.04 -27.67
CA PRO A 23 19.37 4.44 -27.47
C PRO A 23 18.86 4.11 -26.06
N ASN A 24 17.88 4.87 -25.58
CA ASN A 24 17.23 4.59 -24.30
C ASN A 24 16.50 3.24 -24.35
N SER A 25 16.71 2.39 -23.35
CA SER A 25 16.11 1.07 -23.24
C SER A 25 15.78 0.72 -21.78
N GLY A 26 15.56 1.73 -20.94
CA GLY A 26 15.38 1.54 -19.50
C GLY A 26 16.66 1.17 -18.76
N LEU A 27 16.50 0.93 -17.45
CA LEU A 27 17.60 0.71 -16.51
C LEU A 27 18.24 -0.67 -16.71
N GLY A 28 17.43 -1.74 -16.76
CA GLY A 28 17.91 -3.10 -16.99
C GLY A 28 18.67 -3.26 -18.30
N GLY A 29 18.10 -2.81 -19.43
CA GLY A 29 18.80 -2.82 -20.72
C GLY A 29 20.08 -2.00 -20.75
N THR A 30 20.18 -0.94 -19.93
CA THR A 30 21.42 -0.15 -19.78
C THR A 30 22.47 -0.89 -18.97
N ARG A 31 22.10 -1.56 -17.87
CA ARG A 31 23.01 -2.43 -17.09
C ARG A 31 23.54 -3.59 -17.96
N ASN A 32 22.66 -4.26 -18.69
CA ASN A 32 23.02 -5.33 -19.62
C ASN A 32 23.97 -4.86 -20.72
N TYR A 33 23.76 -3.65 -21.24
CA TYR A 33 24.67 -3.08 -22.23
C TYR A 33 26.07 -2.83 -21.65
N GLY A 34 26.16 -2.27 -20.45
CA GLY A 34 27.44 -2.08 -19.75
C GLY A 34 28.18 -3.40 -19.47
N LEU A 35 27.45 -4.45 -19.07
CA LEU A 35 28.00 -5.79 -18.81
C LEU A 35 28.77 -6.37 -20.00
N LYS A 36 28.34 -6.09 -21.25
CA LYS A 36 29.03 -6.57 -22.48
C LYS A 36 30.46 -6.04 -22.62
N PHE A 37 30.76 -4.88 -22.03
CA PHE A 37 32.07 -4.24 -22.10
C PHE A 37 32.88 -4.39 -20.81
N ALA A 38 32.27 -4.92 -19.75
CA ALA A 38 32.90 -5.06 -18.45
C ALA A 38 33.97 -6.17 -18.46
N LYS A 39 35.17 -5.83 -18.00
CA LYS A 39 36.35 -6.73 -17.99
C LYS A 39 36.74 -7.23 -16.60
N GLY A 40 36.18 -6.65 -15.55
CA GLY A 40 36.47 -7.03 -14.16
C GLY A 40 36.08 -8.47 -13.83
N GLU A 41 36.80 -9.10 -12.91
CA GLU A 41 36.40 -10.40 -12.32
C GLU A 41 35.08 -10.25 -11.55
N TYR A 42 34.90 -9.10 -10.90
CA TYR A 42 33.70 -8.72 -10.18
C TYR A 42 33.04 -7.46 -10.78
N ILE A 43 31.73 -7.37 -10.65
CA ILE A 43 30.88 -6.29 -11.14
C ILE A 43 30.11 -5.67 -9.97
N GLY A 44 30.13 -4.35 -9.86
CA GLY A 44 29.24 -3.57 -9.00
C GLY A 44 28.44 -2.57 -9.84
N PHE A 45 27.27 -2.19 -9.34
CA PHE A 45 26.40 -1.19 -9.97
C PHE A 45 26.25 0.02 -9.05
N VAL A 46 26.16 1.21 -9.64
CA VAL A 46 25.87 2.46 -8.93
C VAL A 46 24.89 3.24 -9.80
N ASP A 47 23.74 3.59 -9.24
CA ASP A 47 22.77 4.42 -9.95
C ASP A 47 23.26 5.87 -9.99
N SER A 48 22.95 6.59 -11.08
CA SER A 48 23.54 7.90 -11.37
C SER A 48 23.11 9.03 -10.42
N ASP A 49 22.07 8.80 -9.61
CA ASP A 49 21.59 9.72 -8.59
C ASP A 49 22.04 9.36 -7.16
N ASP A 50 22.87 8.33 -7.02
CA ASP A 50 23.47 7.85 -5.77
C ASP A 50 25.00 8.04 -5.73
N TRP A 51 25.62 7.71 -4.60
CA TRP A 51 27.09 7.65 -4.47
C TRP A 51 27.53 6.58 -3.48
N VAL A 52 28.81 6.22 -3.51
CA VAL A 52 29.37 5.16 -2.65
C VAL A 52 30.38 5.73 -1.66
N ASP A 53 30.53 5.06 -0.51
CA ASP A 53 31.66 5.30 0.37
C ASP A 53 32.98 5.02 -0.36
N ARG A 54 34.02 5.82 -0.07
CA ARG A 54 35.33 5.70 -0.73
C ARG A 54 35.96 4.32 -0.57
N LYS A 55 35.60 3.58 0.47
CA LYS A 55 36.08 2.22 0.77
C LYS A 55 35.11 1.11 0.37
N MET A 56 33.95 1.42 -0.21
CA MET A 56 32.91 0.42 -0.51
C MET A 56 33.48 -0.76 -1.30
N PHE A 57 33.99 -0.50 -2.50
CA PHE A 57 34.49 -1.56 -3.37
C PHE A 57 35.78 -2.22 -2.85
N GLU A 58 36.62 -1.49 -2.12
CA GLU A 58 37.81 -2.07 -1.46
C GLU A 58 37.41 -3.12 -0.42
N ALA A 59 36.49 -2.77 0.49
CA ALA A 59 36.00 -3.67 1.53
C ALA A 59 35.25 -4.87 0.95
N MET A 60 34.34 -4.63 -0.01
CA MET A 60 33.56 -5.69 -0.64
C MET A 60 34.45 -6.64 -1.46
N TYR A 61 35.44 -6.13 -2.18
CA TYR A 61 36.40 -6.97 -2.89
C TYR A 61 37.27 -7.79 -1.95
N GLY A 62 37.72 -7.19 -0.83
CA GLY A 62 38.45 -7.89 0.22
C GLY A 62 37.68 -9.08 0.79
N MET A 63 36.37 -8.93 0.99
CA MET A 63 35.49 -10.05 1.37
C MET A 63 35.31 -11.04 0.21
N ALA A 64 35.08 -10.58 -1.02
CA ALA A 64 34.92 -11.45 -2.17
C ALA A 64 36.12 -12.39 -2.39
N LYS A 65 37.34 -11.89 -2.18
CA LYS A 65 38.59 -12.68 -2.27
C LYS A 65 38.74 -13.74 -1.18
N GLN A 66 37.91 -13.74 -0.13
CA GLN A 66 37.82 -14.83 0.85
C GLN A 66 36.99 -16.02 0.34
N GLY A 67 36.52 -15.98 -0.91
CA GLY A 67 35.78 -17.07 -1.55
C GLY A 67 34.27 -16.85 -1.61
N HIS A 68 33.81 -15.60 -1.47
CA HIS A 68 32.40 -15.24 -1.65
C HIS A 68 32.11 -14.89 -3.13
N ASP A 69 31.05 -15.50 -3.68
CA ASP A 69 30.60 -15.29 -5.04
C ASP A 69 29.88 -13.94 -5.21
N ILE A 70 29.10 -13.55 -4.20
CA ILE A 70 28.37 -12.28 -4.13
C ILE A 70 28.58 -11.68 -2.75
N VAL A 71 28.84 -10.37 -2.66
CA VAL A 71 28.98 -9.64 -1.39
C VAL A 71 27.94 -8.53 -1.30
N LEU A 72 27.26 -8.41 -0.16
CA LEU A 72 26.29 -7.36 0.14
C LEU A 72 26.85 -6.35 1.14
N CYS A 73 26.34 -5.13 1.14
CA CYS A 73 26.57 -4.12 2.18
C CYS A 73 25.27 -3.41 2.60
N ASP A 74 25.31 -2.67 3.71
CA ASP A 74 24.19 -1.83 4.16
C ASP A 74 24.12 -0.50 3.38
N PHE A 75 23.00 0.21 3.54
CA PHE A 75 22.75 1.51 2.93
C PHE A 75 22.85 2.64 3.94
N MET A 76 23.30 3.80 3.47
CA MET A 76 23.04 5.10 4.09
C MET A 76 21.89 5.76 3.31
N VAL A 77 20.70 5.83 3.87
CA VAL A 77 19.53 6.45 3.22
C VAL A 77 19.53 7.94 3.49
N VAL A 78 19.72 8.75 2.45
CA VAL A 78 19.87 10.20 2.52
C VAL A 78 18.68 10.87 1.83
N GLN A 79 17.94 11.70 2.56
CA GLN A 79 16.86 12.48 1.97
C GLN A 79 17.41 13.66 1.18
N ASP A 80 16.80 13.96 0.04
CA ASP A 80 17.28 15.03 -0.83
C ASP A 80 17.32 16.39 -0.12
N GLY A 81 18.44 17.10 -0.27
CA GLY A 81 18.71 18.36 0.44
C GLY A 81 19.26 18.22 1.87
N TRP A 82 19.45 16.99 2.37
CA TRP A 82 20.03 16.75 3.70
C TRP A 82 21.45 16.20 3.61
N GLU A 83 22.31 16.62 4.54
CA GLU A 83 23.70 16.17 4.63
C GLU A 83 23.85 14.84 5.40
N THR A 84 22.85 14.46 6.20
CA THR A 84 22.87 13.26 7.05
C THR A 84 21.74 12.30 6.69
N GLY A 85 22.01 11.00 6.77
CA GLY A 85 21.06 9.93 6.52
C GLY A 85 20.85 9.00 7.72
N HIS A 86 20.11 7.91 7.50
CA HIS A 86 19.99 6.81 8.45
C HIS A 86 20.45 5.50 7.82
N VAL A 87 20.95 4.58 8.65
CA VAL A 87 21.39 3.25 8.19
C VAL A 87 20.17 2.38 7.92
N ALA A 88 20.12 1.77 6.73
CA ALA A 88 19.16 0.72 6.40
C ALA A 88 19.91 -0.58 6.07
N LYS A 89 19.42 -1.70 6.59
CA LYS A 89 20.06 -3.00 6.39
C LYS A 89 19.94 -3.50 4.95
N GLY A 90 21.07 -3.96 4.41
CA GLY A 90 21.23 -4.62 3.12
C GLY A 90 20.69 -6.05 3.09
N PHE A 91 20.67 -6.70 4.25
CA PHE A 91 20.04 -7.99 4.49
C PHE A 91 19.09 -7.88 5.69
N ARG A 92 17.84 -8.32 5.49
CA ARG A 92 16.74 -8.18 6.48
C ARG A 92 16.24 -9.52 7.04
N GLY A 93 17.03 -10.58 6.89
CA GLY A 93 16.73 -11.89 7.48
C GLY A 93 17.16 -12.00 8.94
N THR A 94 16.75 -13.09 9.59
CA THR A 94 17.03 -13.32 11.02
C THR A 94 18.44 -13.84 11.26
N HIS A 95 18.92 -14.71 10.38
CA HIS A 95 20.23 -15.34 10.45
C HIS A 95 20.86 -15.29 9.07
N PHE A 96 22.11 -14.88 8.98
CA PHE A 96 22.79 -14.81 7.70
C PHE A 96 23.24 -16.21 7.25
N ASN A 97 22.39 -16.88 6.45
CA ASN A 97 22.63 -18.19 5.86
C ASN A 97 22.02 -18.25 4.44
N PRO A 98 22.38 -19.24 3.61
CA PRO A 98 21.93 -19.30 2.21
C PRO A 98 20.41 -19.26 2.04
N GLN A 99 19.64 -19.95 2.89
CA GLN A 99 18.18 -19.99 2.80
C GLN A 99 17.57 -18.62 3.09
N GLU A 100 17.97 -17.99 4.19
CA GLU A 100 17.50 -16.65 4.57
C GLU A 100 17.91 -15.58 3.56
N VAL A 101 19.08 -15.72 2.91
CA VAL A 101 19.49 -14.82 1.81
C VAL A 101 18.49 -14.88 0.66
N VAL A 102 18.04 -16.08 0.26
CA VAL A 102 17.04 -16.21 -0.81
C VAL A 102 15.66 -15.73 -0.35
N ILE A 103 15.21 -16.09 0.87
CA ILE A 103 13.92 -15.64 1.42
C ILE A 103 13.80 -14.10 1.47
N ASN A 104 14.92 -13.41 1.72
CA ASN A 104 14.97 -11.96 1.86
C ASN A 104 15.64 -11.26 0.67
N SER A 105 15.72 -11.95 -0.48
CA SER A 105 16.41 -11.44 -1.68
C SER A 105 15.65 -10.34 -2.43
N ILE A 106 14.34 -10.19 -2.19
CA ILE A 106 13.49 -9.19 -2.86
C ILE A 106 13.39 -7.88 -2.03
N ASP A 107 13.59 -7.95 -0.71
CA ASP A 107 13.53 -6.79 0.18
C ASP A 107 14.85 -6.60 0.97
N PRO A 108 15.84 -5.86 0.42
CA PRO A 108 15.83 -5.16 -0.87
C PRO A 108 16.50 -5.92 -2.02
N ALA A 109 15.83 -5.96 -3.18
CA ALA A 109 16.32 -6.59 -4.41
C ALA A 109 17.45 -5.82 -5.12
N THR A 110 17.72 -4.57 -4.74
CA THR A 110 18.58 -3.64 -5.48
C THR A 110 19.91 -4.24 -5.93
N ALA A 111 20.33 -3.93 -7.15
CA ALA A 111 21.62 -4.34 -7.69
C ALA A 111 22.81 -3.59 -7.06
N CYS A 112 22.57 -2.44 -6.44
CA CYS A 112 23.61 -1.44 -6.21
C CYS A 112 24.39 -1.64 -4.90
N ASN A 113 23.82 -2.32 -3.89
CA ASN A 113 24.55 -2.66 -2.66
C ASN A 113 25.35 -3.97 -2.75
N LYS A 114 25.59 -4.47 -3.98
CA LYS A 114 26.12 -5.81 -4.22
C LYS A 114 27.33 -5.78 -5.14
N LEU A 115 28.30 -6.64 -4.85
CA LEU A 115 29.44 -6.95 -5.70
C LEU A 115 29.31 -8.41 -6.15
N TYR A 116 29.18 -8.62 -7.44
CA TYR A 116 28.89 -9.92 -8.04
C TYR A 116 30.12 -10.45 -8.77
N HIS A 117 30.45 -11.73 -8.61
CA HIS A 117 31.37 -12.36 -9.54
C HIS A 117 30.77 -12.36 -10.96
N ARG A 118 31.51 -11.87 -11.97
CA ARG A 118 30.97 -11.59 -13.31
C ARG A 118 30.28 -12.81 -13.97
N LYS A 119 30.76 -14.03 -13.68
CA LYS A 119 30.17 -15.30 -14.17
C LYS A 119 28.66 -15.42 -13.92
N PHE A 120 28.13 -14.77 -12.87
CA PHE A 120 26.71 -14.86 -12.53
C PHE A 120 25.79 -14.23 -13.59
N PHE A 121 26.27 -13.26 -14.36
CA PHE A 121 25.48 -12.68 -15.46
C PHE A 121 25.41 -13.58 -16.70
N GLN A 122 26.00 -14.78 -16.66
CA GLN A 122 25.72 -15.85 -17.63
C GLN A 122 24.47 -16.67 -17.26
N ILE A 123 24.03 -16.59 -16.00
CA ILE A 123 22.83 -17.27 -15.48
C ILE A 123 21.60 -16.41 -15.75
N ALA A 124 21.66 -15.12 -15.39
CA ALA A 124 20.57 -14.20 -15.63
C ALA A 124 21.06 -12.78 -15.92
N GLU A 125 20.40 -12.15 -16.88
CA GLU A 125 20.52 -10.72 -17.18
C GLU A 125 19.35 -9.94 -16.53
N PHE A 126 19.47 -8.60 -16.48
CA PHE A 126 18.38 -7.73 -16.05
C PHE A 126 17.21 -7.78 -17.04
N THR A 127 15.97 -7.71 -16.54
CA THR A 127 14.80 -7.61 -17.43
C THR A 127 14.60 -6.19 -17.95
N ASP A 128 13.81 -6.07 -19.01
CA ASP A 128 13.22 -4.79 -19.39
C ASP A 128 12.06 -4.45 -18.43
N GLY A 129 11.66 -3.17 -18.39
CA GLY A 129 10.58 -2.67 -17.53
C GLY A 129 11.04 -2.15 -16.17
N TRP A 130 10.09 -1.84 -15.30
CA TRP A 130 10.36 -1.48 -13.90
C TRP A 130 10.60 -2.71 -13.02
N TYR A 131 11.34 -2.52 -11.93
CA TYR A 131 11.65 -3.57 -10.95
C TYR A 131 12.50 -4.71 -11.51
N GLU A 132 13.35 -4.41 -12.48
CA GLU A 132 14.27 -5.35 -13.12
C GLU A 132 15.18 -6.08 -12.12
N ASP A 133 15.51 -5.42 -11.01
CA ASP A 133 16.30 -6.00 -9.93
C ASP A 133 15.54 -7.13 -9.21
N ILE A 134 14.22 -7.00 -9.05
CA ILE A 134 13.36 -8.06 -8.46
C ILE A 134 13.36 -9.30 -9.37
N GLY A 135 13.41 -9.10 -10.69
CA GLY A 135 13.44 -10.17 -11.69
C GLY A 135 14.81 -10.84 -11.88
N THR A 136 15.87 -10.35 -11.24
CA THR A 136 17.25 -10.81 -11.49
C THR A 136 18.02 -11.15 -10.22
N THR A 137 18.03 -10.27 -9.21
CA THR A 137 18.83 -10.47 -7.99
C THR A 137 18.49 -11.76 -7.22
N PRO A 138 17.22 -12.14 -7.01
CA PRO A 138 16.87 -13.41 -6.36
C PRO A 138 17.42 -14.63 -7.10
N ILE A 139 17.41 -14.60 -8.44
CA ILE A 139 17.95 -15.67 -9.27
C ILE A 139 19.45 -15.78 -9.03
N LEU A 140 20.19 -14.68 -9.17
CA LEU A 140 21.66 -14.70 -8.98
C LEU A 140 22.06 -15.18 -7.58
N LEU A 141 21.37 -14.71 -6.54
CA LEU A 141 21.62 -15.14 -5.15
C LEU A 141 21.33 -16.63 -4.94
N SER A 142 20.32 -17.20 -5.61
CA SER A 142 19.99 -18.63 -5.50
C SER A 142 21.07 -19.55 -6.10
N TYR A 143 21.87 -19.07 -7.05
CA TYR A 143 22.98 -19.83 -7.64
C TYR A 143 24.31 -19.62 -6.91
N ALA A 144 24.39 -18.68 -5.96
CA ALA A 144 25.63 -18.40 -5.25
C ALA A 144 25.97 -19.54 -4.28
N HIS A 145 27.20 -20.05 -4.35
CA HIS A 145 27.65 -21.05 -3.37
C HIS A 145 27.95 -20.40 -2.02
N SER A 146 28.47 -19.17 -2.06
CA SER A 146 28.83 -18.42 -0.88
C SER A 146 28.51 -16.95 -1.05
N VAL A 147 27.78 -16.39 -0.09
CA VAL A 147 27.40 -14.97 -0.06
C VAL A 147 28.07 -14.34 1.16
N GLY A 148 28.76 -13.22 0.96
CA GLY A 148 29.35 -12.41 2.02
C GLY A 148 28.44 -11.23 2.36
N TYR A 149 28.46 -10.78 3.62
CA TYR A 149 27.72 -9.61 4.04
C TYR A 149 28.54 -8.73 4.96
N LEU A 150 28.71 -7.48 4.55
CA LEU A 150 29.31 -6.42 5.32
C LEU A 150 28.19 -5.59 5.97
N GLU A 151 28.08 -5.64 7.29
CA GLU A 151 27.17 -4.80 8.07
C GLU A 151 27.67 -3.35 8.19
N LEU A 152 28.03 -2.76 7.06
CA LEU A 152 28.56 -1.42 6.92
C LEU A 152 27.75 -0.67 5.87
N ALA A 153 27.29 0.54 6.24
CA ALA A 153 26.53 1.42 5.36
C ALA A 153 27.46 2.06 4.33
N LEU A 154 27.68 1.35 3.22
CA LEU A 154 28.69 1.72 2.21
C LEU A 154 28.07 2.27 0.92
N TYR A 155 26.78 2.03 0.68
CA TYR A 155 26.05 2.58 -0.45
C TYR A 155 25.14 3.73 0.02
N ASN A 156 25.31 4.94 -0.52
CA ASN A 156 24.48 6.09 -0.16
C ASN A 156 23.30 6.19 -1.13
N TYR A 157 22.11 5.90 -0.63
CA TYR A 157 20.87 5.88 -1.40
C TYR A 157 20.11 7.20 -1.23
N ARG A 158 19.99 7.97 -2.32
CA ARG A 158 19.35 9.29 -2.32
C ARG A 158 17.83 9.16 -2.54
N GLN A 159 17.05 9.64 -1.59
CA GLN A 159 15.59 9.69 -1.68
C GLN A 159 15.09 11.09 -2.05
N ARG A 160 14.51 11.23 -3.25
CA ARG A 160 13.93 12.48 -3.77
C ARG A 160 12.44 12.36 -4.06
N SER A 161 11.75 13.50 -4.07
CA SER A 161 10.35 13.60 -4.50
C SER A 161 10.19 13.15 -5.96
N GLY A 162 9.18 12.33 -6.24
CA GLY A 162 8.91 11.83 -7.60
C GLY A 162 9.69 10.56 -7.99
N SER A 163 10.39 9.90 -7.05
CA SER A 163 10.92 8.56 -7.29
C SER A 163 9.80 7.58 -7.67
N ILE A 164 10.15 6.57 -8.48
CA ILE A 164 9.30 5.42 -8.84
C ILE A 164 8.61 4.83 -7.60
N THR A 165 9.32 4.84 -6.48
CA THR A 165 8.86 4.43 -5.16
C THR A 165 7.56 5.15 -4.75
N TYR A 166 7.37 6.42 -5.11
CA TYR A 166 6.21 7.22 -4.67
C TYR A 166 5.08 7.37 -5.70
N SER A 167 5.29 7.01 -6.97
CA SER A 167 4.28 7.16 -8.03
C SER A 167 3.35 5.94 -8.14
N ALA A 168 2.04 6.15 -8.27
CA ALA A 168 1.09 5.11 -8.69
C ALA A 168 0.98 5.13 -10.22
N ASP A 169 1.88 4.40 -10.89
CA ASP A 169 2.01 4.33 -12.36
C ASP A 169 1.71 2.89 -12.83
N GLU A 170 1.03 2.71 -13.95
CA GLU A 170 0.67 1.38 -14.49
C GLU A 170 1.89 0.47 -14.70
N ARG A 171 3.07 1.03 -14.98
CA ARG A 171 4.35 0.28 -15.05
C ARG A 171 4.69 -0.44 -13.74
N THR A 172 4.02 -0.10 -12.64
CA THR A 172 4.18 -0.83 -11.37
C THR A 172 3.86 -2.32 -11.55
N LYS A 173 2.94 -2.65 -12.47
CA LYS A 173 2.54 -4.03 -12.75
C LYS A 173 3.65 -4.88 -13.39
N ASP A 174 4.71 -4.27 -13.90
CA ASP A 174 5.89 -4.99 -14.42
C ASP A 174 6.51 -5.94 -13.36
N VAL A 175 6.30 -5.64 -12.07
CA VAL A 175 6.74 -6.50 -10.96
C VAL A 175 6.15 -7.92 -11.05
N ILE A 176 4.94 -8.08 -11.60
CA ILE A 176 4.29 -9.38 -11.76
C ILE A 176 5.11 -10.28 -12.68
N SER A 177 5.61 -9.72 -13.79
CA SER A 177 6.50 -10.46 -14.71
C SER A 177 7.85 -10.79 -14.05
N SER A 178 8.34 -9.92 -13.16
CA SER A 178 9.55 -10.16 -12.39
C SER A 178 9.38 -11.30 -11.38
N TRP A 179 8.26 -11.35 -10.66
CA TRP A 179 7.91 -12.47 -9.77
C TRP A 179 7.85 -13.79 -10.52
N GLN A 180 7.15 -13.80 -11.67
CA GLN A 180 7.04 -15.01 -12.48
C GLN A 180 8.42 -15.50 -12.94
N ARG A 181 9.26 -14.58 -13.43
CA ARG A 181 10.64 -14.91 -13.83
C ARG A 181 11.46 -15.51 -12.70
N VAL A 182 11.32 -15.00 -11.47
CA VAL A 182 11.97 -15.58 -10.29
C VAL A 182 11.49 -17.01 -10.08
N LEU A 183 10.18 -17.26 -10.08
CA LEU A 183 9.63 -18.62 -9.88
C LEU A 183 10.11 -19.61 -10.96
N ASP A 184 10.35 -19.14 -12.17
CA ASP A 184 10.73 -19.99 -13.30
C ASP A 184 12.25 -20.30 -13.35
N ASN A 185 13.09 -19.42 -12.82
CA ASN A 185 14.55 -19.45 -13.09
C ASN A 185 15.45 -19.59 -11.86
N VAL A 186 14.91 -19.59 -10.64
CA VAL A 186 15.72 -19.82 -9.43
C VAL A 186 16.30 -21.23 -9.37
N HIS A 187 17.45 -21.36 -8.71
CA HIS A 187 18.11 -22.64 -8.51
C HIS A 187 17.21 -23.61 -7.73
N ASN A 188 17.08 -24.85 -8.20
CA ASN A 188 16.15 -25.85 -7.64
C ASN A 188 16.31 -26.08 -6.13
N ASN A 189 17.54 -26.03 -5.60
CA ASN A 189 17.81 -26.19 -4.17
C ASN A 189 17.17 -25.11 -3.27
N PHE A 190 16.84 -23.95 -3.84
CA PHE A 190 16.25 -22.82 -3.11
C PHE A 190 14.83 -22.47 -3.59
N ARG A 191 14.18 -23.39 -4.32
CA ARG A 191 12.87 -23.15 -4.92
C ARG A 191 11.82 -22.78 -3.86
N LYS A 192 11.81 -23.45 -2.71
CA LYS A 192 10.85 -23.16 -1.63
C LYS A 192 11.09 -21.79 -0.98
N GLU A 193 12.34 -21.39 -0.81
CA GLU A 193 12.74 -20.08 -0.28
C GLU A 193 12.34 -18.96 -1.25
N ALA A 194 12.57 -19.16 -2.54
CA ALA A 194 12.19 -18.20 -3.58
C ALA A 194 10.68 -18.04 -3.72
N ILE A 195 9.90 -19.14 -3.68
CA ILE A 195 8.43 -19.08 -3.64
C ILE A 195 7.97 -18.22 -2.46
N PHE A 196 8.56 -18.42 -1.28
CA PHE A 196 8.21 -17.62 -0.11
C PHE A 196 8.68 -16.16 -0.21
N ALA A 197 9.83 -15.89 -0.83
CA ALA A 197 10.29 -14.54 -1.11
C ALA A 197 9.30 -13.78 -2.02
N VAL A 198 8.81 -14.42 -3.09
CA VAL A 198 7.79 -13.86 -3.97
C VAL A 198 6.49 -13.59 -3.20
N TYR A 199 6.02 -14.55 -2.38
CA TYR A 199 4.83 -14.36 -1.54
C TYR A 199 4.97 -13.12 -0.64
N LYS A 200 6.11 -12.98 0.05
CA LYS A 200 6.40 -11.79 0.88
C LYS A 200 6.39 -10.52 0.04
N SER A 201 6.98 -10.54 -1.16
CA SER A 201 6.99 -9.40 -2.05
C SER A 201 5.57 -8.98 -2.47
N ILE A 202 4.67 -9.92 -2.77
CA ILE A 202 3.28 -9.60 -3.10
C ILE A 202 2.62 -8.85 -1.94
N ALA A 203 2.75 -9.36 -0.72
CA ALA A 203 2.19 -8.74 0.48
C ALA A 203 2.73 -7.31 0.68
N THR A 204 4.04 -7.11 0.53
CA THR A 204 4.66 -5.78 0.62
C THR A 204 4.15 -4.84 -0.47
N PHE A 205 3.99 -5.31 -1.70
CA PHE A 205 3.51 -4.47 -2.81
C PHE A 205 2.03 -4.09 -2.64
N ILE A 206 1.19 -4.92 -2.03
CA ILE A 206 -0.19 -4.55 -1.70
C ILE A 206 -0.23 -3.39 -0.70
N GLU A 207 0.64 -3.39 0.32
CA GLU A 207 0.71 -2.29 1.30
C GLU A 207 1.30 -1.01 0.69
N PHE A 208 2.34 -1.17 -0.12
CA PHE A 208 3.12 -0.08 -0.67
C PHE A 208 2.50 0.56 -1.93
N LYS A 209 1.80 -0.22 -2.75
CA LYS A 209 1.15 0.18 -4.01
C LYS A 209 -0.32 -0.27 -4.04
N PRO A 210 -1.15 0.20 -3.10
CA PRO A 210 -2.51 -0.30 -2.91
C PRO A 210 -3.45 -0.03 -4.10
N ALA A 211 -3.10 0.89 -4.99
CA ALA A 211 -3.85 1.15 -6.23
C ALA A 211 -3.91 -0.09 -7.17
N PHE A 212 -2.91 -0.97 -7.08
CA PHE A 212 -2.77 -2.20 -7.88
C PHE A 212 -2.97 -3.47 -7.04
N ALA A 213 -3.56 -3.34 -5.84
CA ALA A 213 -3.75 -4.48 -4.95
C ALA A 213 -4.61 -5.59 -5.57
N ASP A 214 -5.58 -5.24 -6.43
CA ASP A 214 -6.39 -6.22 -7.17
C ASP A 214 -5.51 -7.06 -8.09
N ASP A 215 -4.63 -6.43 -8.89
CA ASP A 215 -3.72 -7.14 -9.81
C ASP A 215 -2.77 -8.07 -9.05
N PHE A 216 -2.26 -7.64 -7.89
CA PHE A 216 -1.35 -8.44 -7.07
C PHE A 216 -2.03 -9.63 -6.39
N LEU A 217 -3.26 -9.45 -5.89
CA LEU A 217 -4.05 -10.54 -5.33
C LEU A 217 -4.50 -11.52 -6.41
N GLU A 218 -4.86 -11.04 -7.60
CA GLU A 218 -5.19 -11.90 -8.73
C GLU A 218 -3.99 -12.82 -9.06
N TYR A 219 -2.78 -12.25 -9.18
CA TYR A 219 -1.57 -13.05 -9.37
C TYR A 219 -1.33 -14.06 -8.24
N ALA A 220 -1.56 -13.66 -6.98
CA ALA A 220 -1.46 -14.57 -5.85
C ALA A 220 -2.43 -15.74 -5.99
N HIS A 221 -3.69 -15.49 -6.31
CA HIS A 221 -4.73 -16.50 -6.49
C HIS A 221 -4.44 -17.45 -7.66
N GLN A 222 -3.94 -16.93 -8.78
CA GLN A 222 -3.49 -17.76 -9.92
C GLN A 222 -2.40 -18.76 -9.51
N ASN A 223 -1.59 -18.42 -8.50
CA ASN A 223 -0.50 -19.24 -7.94
C ASN A 223 -0.84 -19.83 -6.56
N GLN A 224 -2.12 -19.90 -6.19
CA GLN A 224 -2.54 -20.24 -4.83
C GLN A 224 -2.02 -21.61 -4.38
N GLU A 225 -2.14 -22.63 -5.22
CA GLU A 225 -1.69 -23.99 -4.89
C GLU A 225 -0.19 -24.01 -4.58
N LEU A 226 0.61 -23.33 -5.41
CA LEU A 226 2.07 -23.22 -5.24
C LEU A 226 2.44 -22.59 -3.88
N PHE A 227 1.75 -21.52 -3.49
CA PHE A 227 2.02 -20.85 -2.22
C PHE A 227 1.51 -21.66 -1.02
N GLN A 228 0.32 -22.26 -1.10
CA GLN A 228 -0.27 -23.01 0.02
C GLN A 228 0.45 -24.33 0.32
N GLN A 229 1.11 -24.94 -0.68
CA GLN A 229 1.96 -26.11 -0.49
C GLN A 229 3.34 -25.79 0.11
N ASN A 230 3.71 -24.51 0.23
CA ASN A 230 5.02 -24.11 0.74
C ASN A 230 5.10 -24.15 2.28
N ASP A 231 6.12 -24.82 2.82
CA ASP A 231 6.30 -24.97 4.29
C ASP A 231 6.43 -23.63 5.04
N TYR A 232 7.08 -22.62 4.45
CA TYR A 232 7.23 -21.30 5.08
C TYR A 232 5.89 -20.58 5.18
N TYR A 233 5.07 -20.68 4.13
CA TYR A 233 3.70 -20.15 4.14
C TYR A 233 2.85 -20.84 5.21
N GLN A 234 2.85 -22.18 5.26
CA GLN A 234 2.06 -22.94 6.23
C GLN A 234 2.48 -22.62 7.67
N LYS A 235 3.79 -22.53 7.93
CA LYS A 235 4.31 -22.14 9.24
C LYS A 235 3.90 -20.72 9.60
N GLY A 236 4.05 -19.78 8.68
CA GLY A 236 3.77 -18.36 8.91
C GLY A 236 2.29 -18.06 9.13
N THR A 237 1.39 -18.72 8.39
CA THR A 237 -0.07 -18.58 8.60
C THR A 237 -0.51 -19.20 9.92
N ARG A 238 -0.02 -20.40 10.26
CA ARG A 238 -0.31 -21.08 11.53
C ARG A 238 0.15 -20.26 12.75
N SER A 239 1.33 -19.64 12.67
CA SER A 239 1.85 -18.76 13.73
C SER A 239 1.29 -17.33 13.69
N LYS A 240 0.53 -16.98 12.64
CA LYS A 240 0.08 -15.61 12.34
C LYS A 240 1.23 -14.60 12.21
N SER A 241 2.41 -15.05 11.76
CA SER A 241 3.57 -14.19 11.51
C SER A 241 3.60 -13.59 10.10
N ILE A 242 2.70 -14.00 9.23
CA ILE A 242 2.48 -13.40 7.90
C ILE A 242 0.99 -13.13 7.69
N VAL A 243 0.69 -12.20 6.79
CA VAL A 243 -0.67 -11.98 6.28
C VAL A 243 -1.03 -13.15 5.36
N ASP A 244 -2.23 -13.70 5.51
CA ASP A 244 -2.80 -14.68 4.56
C ASP A 244 -3.49 -13.92 3.42
N LEU A 245 -2.83 -13.88 2.26
CA LEU A 245 -3.32 -13.16 1.07
C LEU A 245 -4.60 -13.78 0.52
N PHE A 246 -4.85 -15.07 0.75
CA PHE A 246 -6.05 -15.76 0.25
C PHE A 246 -7.28 -15.54 1.14
N GLN A 247 -7.08 -14.99 2.32
CA GLN A 247 -8.15 -14.52 3.22
C GLN A 247 -8.25 -13.00 3.26
N MET A 248 -7.45 -12.30 2.44
CA MET A 248 -7.44 -10.85 2.39
C MET A 248 -8.61 -10.34 1.52
N GLY A 249 -9.56 -9.66 2.15
CA GLY A 249 -10.57 -8.89 1.43
C GLY A 249 -10.08 -7.48 1.12
N LEU A 250 -10.30 -7.00 -0.10
CA LEU A 250 -10.17 -5.58 -0.43
C LEU A 250 -11.53 -4.90 -0.38
N ILE A 251 -11.57 -3.68 0.16
CA ILE A 251 -12.77 -2.85 0.08
C ILE A 251 -13.04 -2.56 -1.41
N PRO A 252 -14.24 -2.89 -1.94
CA PRO A 252 -14.60 -2.63 -3.33
C PRO A 252 -14.43 -1.16 -3.73
N LYS A 253 -14.10 -0.90 -5.01
CA LYS A 253 -14.06 0.45 -5.59
C LYS A 253 -15.47 0.99 -5.88
N LYS A 254 -16.29 1.05 -4.84
CA LYS A 254 -17.64 1.64 -4.85
C LYS A 254 -17.70 2.79 -3.86
N LEU A 255 -18.27 3.91 -4.25
CA LEU A 255 -18.50 5.08 -3.41
C LEU A 255 -20.00 5.36 -3.36
N HIS A 256 -20.59 5.19 -2.19
CA HIS A 256 -22.01 5.34 -1.92
C HIS A 256 -22.27 6.67 -1.20
N TYR A 257 -23.27 7.41 -1.65
CA TYR A 257 -23.80 8.58 -0.94
C TYR A 257 -25.33 8.61 -1.04
N PHE A 258 -25.99 9.35 -0.14
CA PHE A 258 -27.45 9.43 -0.08
C PHE A 258 -27.94 10.85 -0.34
N TRP A 259 -29.07 10.96 -1.04
CA TRP A 259 -29.72 12.23 -1.35
C TRP A 259 -31.25 12.09 -1.36
N PHE A 260 -31.85 12.13 -0.17
CA PHE A 260 -33.30 12.06 0.03
C PHE A 260 -33.96 13.45 0.04
N GLY A 261 -35.27 13.50 -0.24
CA GLY A 261 -36.10 14.69 -0.18
C GLY A 261 -36.14 15.52 -1.47
N HIS A 262 -35.50 15.06 -2.54
CA HIS A 262 -35.47 15.70 -3.87
C HIS A 262 -35.01 17.17 -3.90
N GLY A 263 -34.30 17.65 -2.87
CA GLY A 263 -33.76 19.01 -2.82
C GLY A 263 -32.68 19.26 -3.89
N GLU A 264 -32.43 20.53 -4.21
CA GLU A 264 -31.28 20.89 -5.03
C GLU A 264 -29.96 20.73 -4.25
N LYS A 265 -28.94 20.17 -4.91
CA LYS A 265 -27.60 20.03 -4.32
C LYS A 265 -26.91 21.40 -4.28
N SER A 266 -26.41 21.78 -3.12
CA SER A 266 -25.69 23.06 -2.92
C SER A 266 -24.35 23.10 -3.68
N GLU A 267 -23.78 24.30 -3.82
CA GLU A 267 -22.45 24.48 -4.44
C GLU A 267 -21.35 23.73 -3.67
N LEU A 268 -21.46 23.64 -2.34
CA LEU A 268 -20.56 22.83 -1.52
C LEU A 268 -20.61 21.35 -1.92
N ILE A 269 -21.82 20.79 -2.05
CA ILE A 269 -22.00 19.38 -2.44
C ILE A 269 -21.42 19.14 -3.84
N LYS A 270 -21.71 20.03 -4.80
CA LYS A 270 -21.15 19.93 -6.16
C LYS A 270 -19.62 19.95 -6.15
N ARG A 271 -19.01 20.79 -5.32
CA ARG A 271 -17.55 20.85 -5.13
C ARG A 271 -17.01 19.54 -4.54
N CYS A 272 -17.64 19.01 -3.50
CA CYS A 272 -17.27 17.72 -2.91
C CYS A 272 -17.35 16.59 -3.96
N MET A 273 -18.47 16.47 -4.68
CA MET A 273 -18.63 15.46 -5.74
C MET A 273 -17.60 15.61 -6.88
N ALA A 274 -17.20 16.84 -7.24
CA ALA A 274 -16.13 17.06 -8.20
C ALA A 274 -14.78 16.52 -7.69
N SER A 275 -14.49 16.66 -6.40
CA SER A 275 -13.31 16.04 -5.78
C SER A 275 -13.35 14.51 -5.83
N TRP A 276 -14.54 13.90 -5.70
CA TRP A 276 -14.71 12.44 -5.78
C TRP A 276 -14.37 11.95 -7.18
N LYS A 277 -14.90 12.60 -8.22
CA LYS A 277 -14.55 12.27 -9.61
C LYS A 277 -13.05 12.40 -9.88
N LYS A 278 -12.38 13.38 -9.28
CA LYS A 278 -10.94 13.62 -9.43
C LYS A 278 -10.09 12.53 -8.75
N TYR A 279 -10.40 12.18 -7.50
CA TYR A 279 -9.53 11.32 -6.68
C TYR A 279 -9.99 9.86 -6.60
N ALA A 280 -11.24 9.58 -6.96
CA ALA A 280 -11.83 8.25 -7.02
C ALA A 280 -12.38 7.97 -8.43
N GLY A 281 -11.71 8.46 -9.48
CA GLY A 281 -12.18 8.33 -10.88
C GLY A 281 -12.29 6.90 -11.39
N THR A 282 -11.66 5.93 -10.73
CA THR A 282 -11.80 4.49 -11.02
C THR A 282 -12.90 3.80 -10.19
N TYR A 283 -13.62 4.54 -9.35
CA TYR A 283 -14.67 4.02 -8.47
C TYR A 283 -16.04 4.21 -9.11
N GLU A 284 -16.92 3.24 -8.87
CA GLU A 284 -18.35 3.38 -9.16
C GLU A 284 -18.98 4.31 -8.11
N ILE A 285 -19.41 5.51 -8.53
CA ILE A 285 -20.09 6.47 -7.65
C ILE A 285 -21.60 6.27 -7.75
N ILE A 286 -22.24 5.90 -6.65
CA ILE A 286 -23.65 5.48 -6.59
C ILE A 286 -24.44 6.45 -5.69
N GLU A 287 -25.44 7.10 -6.29
CA GLU A 287 -26.43 7.88 -5.54
C GLU A 287 -27.56 6.96 -5.06
N TRP A 288 -27.88 7.05 -3.79
CA TRP A 288 -29.03 6.39 -3.18
C TRP A 288 -30.10 7.40 -2.76
N ASN A 289 -31.34 7.13 -3.13
CA ASN A 289 -32.50 7.98 -2.88
C ASN A 289 -33.79 7.13 -2.88
N GLU A 290 -34.95 7.77 -2.91
CA GLU A 290 -36.26 7.10 -2.87
C GLU A 290 -36.50 6.10 -4.02
N SER A 291 -35.81 6.23 -5.14
CA SER A 291 -35.97 5.33 -6.29
C SER A 291 -35.28 3.98 -6.14
N ASN A 292 -34.31 3.88 -5.22
CA ASN A 292 -33.51 2.67 -5.01
C ASN A 292 -33.36 2.27 -3.53
N CYS A 293 -34.00 2.98 -2.61
CA CYS A 293 -34.14 2.61 -1.21
C CYS A 293 -35.61 2.39 -0.85
N ASP A 294 -35.96 1.20 -0.35
CA ASP A 294 -37.32 0.93 0.15
C ASP A 294 -37.54 1.58 1.52
N ILE A 295 -38.22 2.72 1.52
CA ILE A 295 -38.55 3.48 2.73
C ILE A 295 -39.39 2.67 3.74
N ASN A 296 -40.08 1.62 3.31
CA ASN A 296 -40.92 0.79 4.17
C ASN A 296 -40.20 -0.44 4.75
N GLU A 297 -38.91 -0.65 4.43
CA GLU A 297 -38.16 -1.85 4.85
C GLU A 297 -37.96 -1.94 6.38
N SER A 298 -37.96 -0.79 7.07
CA SER A 298 -37.85 -0.74 8.52
C SER A 298 -38.77 0.33 9.10
N GLN A 299 -39.34 0.04 10.28
CA GLN A 299 -40.15 0.99 11.03
C GLN A 299 -39.37 2.27 11.34
N PHE A 300 -38.08 2.15 11.70
CA PHE A 300 -37.21 3.30 11.95
C PHE A 300 -37.10 4.21 10.73
N VAL A 301 -36.86 3.61 9.55
CA VAL A 301 -36.69 4.33 8.28
C VAL A 301 -37.98 5.05 7.90
N LYS A 302 -39.10 4.34 7.97
CA LYS A 302 -40.41 4.87 7.63
C LYS A 302 -40.75 6.09 8.50
N GLU A 303 -40.59 5.97 9.82
CA GLU A 303 -40.87 7.05 10.77
C GLU A 303 -39.93 8.25 10.58
N ALA A 304 -38.64 8.02 10.33
CA ALA A 304 -37.68 9.08 10.05
C ALA A 304 -38.01 9.81 8.73
N TYR A 305 -38.42 9.07 7.71
CA TYR A 305 -38.82 9.62 6.42
C TYR A 305 -40.11 10.46 6.53
N GLU A 306 -41.15 9.95 7.20
CA GLU A 306 -42.39 10.69 7.47
C GLU A 306 -42.13 11.99 8.26
N ALA A 307 -41.16 11.96 9.18
CA ALA A 307 -40.71 13.12 9.94
C ALA A 307 -39.80 14.09 9.15
N LYS A 308 -39.52 13.80 7.87
CA LYS A 308 -38.58 14.55 7.02
C LYS A 308 -37.15 14.63 7.58
N LYS A 309 -36.75 13.64 8.36
CA LYS A 309 -35.43 13.53 8.99
C LYS A 309 -34.48 12.72 8.11
N TRP A 310 -34.13 13.29 6.96
CA TRP A 310 -33.36 12.64 5.89
C TRP A 310 -32.00 12.06 6.34
N ALA A 311 -31.30 12.75 7.24
CA ALA A 311 -30.02 12.26 7.77
C ALA A 311 -30.17 10.90 8.49
N PHE A 312 -31.27 10.70 9.21
CA PHE A 312 -31.56 9.45 9.92
C PHE A 312 -32.03 8.34 8.97
N VAL A 313 -32.70 8.69 7.87
CA VAL A 313 -32.97 7.74 6.78
C VAL A 313 -31.64 7.24 6.18
N ALA A 314 -30.71 8.17 5.90
CA ALA A 314 -29.39 7.83 5.40
C ALA A 314 -28.54 7.01 6.40
N ASP A 315 -28.66 7.26 7.72
CA ASP A 315 -27.99 6.49 8.77
C ASP A 315 -28.23 4.98 8.68
N TYR A 316 -29.47 4.57 8.41
CA TYR A 316 -29.80 3.16 8.22
C TYR A 316 -29.19 2.60 6.93
N PHE A 317 -29.50 3.25 5.80
CA PHE A 317 -29.13 2.71 4.49
C PHE A 317 -27.62 2.73 4.24
N ARG A 318 -26.87 3.70 4.77
CA ARG A 318 -25.41 3.74 4.61
C ARG A 318 -24.73 2.51 5.21
N ILE A 319 -25.24 1.99 6.33
CA ILE A 319 -24.70 0.78 6.95
C ILE A 319 -25.16 -0.44 6.15
N LYS A 320 -26.44 -0.48 5.75
CA LYS A 320 -26.99 -1.59 4.96
C LYS A 320 -26.23 -1.79 3.65
N VAL A 321 -26.03 -0.73 2.88
CA VAL A 321 -25.34 -0.81 1.58
C VAL A 321 -23.90 -1.27 1.76
N ILE A 322 -23.19 -0.78 2.78
CA ILE A 322 -21.82 -1.25 3.07
C ILE A 322 -21.81 -2.72 3.50
N TYR A 323 -22.80 -3.18 4.29
CA TYR A 323 -22.92 -4.60 4.62
C TYR A 323 -23.23 -5.46 3.39
N GLU A 324 -24.05 -5.00 2.46
CA GLU A 324 -24.47 -5.79 1.30
C GLU A 324 -23.44 -5.79 0.16
N GLN A 325 -22.88 -4.62 -0.13
CA GLN A 325 -22.06 -4.38 -1.32
C GLN A 325 -20.59 -4.08 -0.99
N GLY A 326 -20.26 -3.82 0.28
CA GLY A 326 -18.97 -3.24 0.66
C GLY A 326 -18.79 -1.84 0.09
N GLY A 327 -17.56 -1.37 0.06
CA GLY A 327 -17.20 -0.10 -0.57
C GLY A 327 -16.98 1.01 0.46
N PHE A 328 -17.13 2.23 -0.01
CA PHE A 328 -16.91 3.47 0.73
C PHE A 328 -18.24 4.20 0.86
N TYR A 329 -18.52 4.68 2.06
CA TYR A 329 -19.58 5.62 2.32
C TYR A 329 -19.00 7.02 2.46
N MET A 330 -19.73 8.03 1.97
CA MET A 330 -19.36 9.43 2.08
C MET A 330 -20.58 10.35 2.27
N ASP A 331 -20.54 11.19 3.30
CA ASP A 331 -21.46 12.33 3.43
C ASP A 331 -21.23 13.32 2.27
N THR A 332 -22.29 14.00 1.84
CA THR A 332 -22.25 14.88 0.66
C THR A 332 -21.39 16.14 0.82
N ASP A 333 -21.03 16.49 2.04
CA ASP A 333 -20.15 17.59 2.42
C ASP A 333 -18.73 17.10 2.82
N VAL A 334 -18.34 15.89 2.40
CA VAL A 334 -16.97 15.39 2.51
C VAL A 334 -16.22 15.60 1.20
N GLU A 335 -15.11 16.33 1.24
CA GLU A 335 -14.25 16.63 0.10
C GLU A 335 -12.99 15.76 0.12
N LEU A 336 -12.69 15.07 -0.98
CA LEU A 336 -11.44 14.33 -1.13
C LEU A 336 -10.27 15.24 -1.49
N LYS A 337 -9.12 14.96 -0.89
CA LYS A 337 -7.84 15.65 -1.14
C LYS A 337 -6.80 14.74 -1.81
N ALA A 338 -7.00 13.42 -1.76
CA ALA A 338 -6.12 12.41 -2.35
C ALA A 338 -6.86 11.09 -2.65
N PRO A 339 -6.27 10.17 -3.43
CA PRO A 339 -6.88 8.87 -3.75
C PRO A 339 -7.13 7.99 -2.52
N LEU A 340 -8.16 7.14 -2.61
CA LEU A 340 -8.66 6.31 -1.50
C LEU A 340 -8.04 4.91 -1.43
N ASP A 341 -7.25 4.49 -2.42
CA ASP A 341 -6.80 3.10 -2.57
C ASP A 341 -6.08 2.57 -1.32
N SER A 342 -5.32 3.42 -0.62
CA SER A 342 -4.62 3.04 0.62
C SER A 342 -5.54 2.54 1.74
N LEU A 343 -6.81 2.91 1.72
CA LEU A 343 -7.82 2.50 2.70
C LEU A 343 -8.40 1.12 2.39
N ARG A 344 -8.23 0.62 1.15
CA ARG A 344 -8.85 -0.64 0.68
C ARG A 344 -8.24 -1.89 1.30
N THR A 345 -7.05 -1.80 1.88
CA THR A 345 -6.30 -2.93 2.44
C THR A 345 -6.74 -3.31 3.88
N SER A 346 -7.75 -2.61 4.42
CA SER A 346 -8.41 -2.98 5.68
C SER A 346 -9.75 -3.65 5.43
N ASN A 347 -10.18 -4.55 6.33
CA ASN A 347 -11.51 -5.16 6.23
C ASN A 347 -12.62 -4.12 6.51
N PHE A 348 -12.32 -3.15 7.37
CA PHE A 348 -13.18 -2.00 7.64
C PHE A 348 -12.32 -0.83 8.08
N PHE A 349 -12.73 0.40 7.80
CA PHE A 349 -12.09 1.57 8.39
C PHE A 349 -13.08 2.63 8.85
N PHE A 350 -12.64 3.40 9.84
CA PHE A 350 -13.28 4.60 10.35
C PHE A 350 -12.25 5.67 10.67
N ALA A 351 -12.68 6.85 11.07
CA ALA A 351 -11.81 7.87 11.63
C ALA A 351 -12.39 8.52 12.88
N PHE A 352 -11.50 9.05 13.72
CA PHE A 352 -11.89 9.93 14.81
C PHE A 352 -12.55 11.20 14.26
N GLU A 353 -13.66 11.60 14.89
CA GLU A 353 -14.23 12.94 14.72
C GLU A 353 -13.57 13.91 15.70
N THR A 354 -13.56 13.50 16.96
CA THR A 354 -12.90 14.14 18.09
C THR A 354 -12.05 13.10 18.82
N ARG A 355 -11.42 13.46 19.94
CA ARG A 355 -10.66 12.49 20.75
C ARG A 355 -11.52 11.30 21.20
N ASP A 356 -12.81 11.54 21.47
CA ASP A 356 -13.71 10.61 22.15
C ASP A 356 -14.78 9.99 21.23
N ASN A 357 -14.93 10.48 20.00
CA ASN A 357 -15.96 10.04 19.07
C ASN A 357 -15.37 9.55 17.75
N ILE A 358 -15.99 8.52 17.17
CA ILE A 358 -15.69 8.01 15.84
C ILE A 358 -16.70 8.58 14.85
N ASN A 359 -16.22 9.28 13.82
CA ASN A 359 -17.08 9.84 12.78
C ASN A 359 -17.76 8.72 11.98
N ALA A 360 -18.91 9.05 11.39
CA ALA A 360 -19.58 8.19 10.40
C ALA A 360 -19.83 8.94 9.07
N ALA A 361 -19.09 10.03 8.84
CA ALA A 361 -19.17 10.84 7.63
C ALA A 361 -18.36 10.21 6.48
N ILE A 362 -17.32 9.44 6.81
CA ILE A 362 -16.56 8.64 5.85
C ILE A 362 -16.10 7.34 6.52
N PHE A 363 -16.50 6.22 5.92
CA PHE A 363 -16.07 4.90 6.35
C PHE A 363 -16.18 3.92 5.19
N GLY A 364 -15.65 2.72 5.34
CA GLY A 364 -15.81 1.70 4.32
C GLY A 364 -15.44 0.33 4.83
N GLY A 365 -15.85 -0.70 4.09
CA GLY A 365 -15.57 -2.07 4.47
C GLY A 365 -15.85 -3.09 3.39
N ILE A 366 -15.41 -4.31 3.64
CA ILE A 366 -15.71 -5.46 2.80
C ILE A 366 -17.17 -5.89 3.00
N PRO A 367 -17.83 -6.46 1.96
CA PRO A 367 -19.20 -6.93 2.08
C PRO A 367 -19.32 -8.03 3.14
N ARG A 368 -20.49 -8.12 3.76
CA ARG A 368 -20.89 -9.11 4.77
C ARG A 368 -20.02 -9.12 6.03
N PHE A 369 -19.28 -8.05 6.31
CA PHE A 369 -18.46 -7.96 7.51
C PHE A 369 -19.32 -7.86 8.78
N GLU A 370 -18.94 -8.63 9.80
CA GLU A 370 -19.74 -8.81 11.03
C GLU A 370 -19.98 -7.50 11.80
N LEU A 371 -19.02 -6.56 11.75
CA LEU A 371 -19.18 -5.23 12.35
C LEU A 371 -20.38 -4.49 11.76
N ALA A 372 -20.49 -4.44 10.42
CA ALA A 372 -21.58 -3.76 9.74
C ALA A 372 -22.93 -4.43 10.01
N LYS A 373 -22.97 -5.77 10.08
CA LYS A 373 -24.17 -6.53 10.44
C LYS A 373 -24.70 -6.15 11.83
N LYS A 374 -23.81 -6.13 12.83
CA LYS A 374 -24.16 -5.76 14.21
C LYS A 374 -24.58 -4.30 14.32
N TRP A 375 -23.92 -3.43 13.57
CA TRP A 375 -24.25 -2.01 13.55
C TRP A 375 -25.63 -1.76 12.94
N LEU A 376 -25.93 -2.39 11.80
CA LEU A 376 -27.25 -2.31 11.15
C LEU A 376 -28.36 -2.83 12.06
N LYS A 377 -28.11 -3.93 12.77
CA LYS A 377 -29.05 -4.53 13.71
C LYS A 377 -29.52 -3.55 14.79
N THR A 378 -28.67 -2.61 15.22
CA THR A 378 -29.06 -1.60 16.23
C THR A 378 -30.21 -0.69 15.78
N TYR A 379 -30.41 -0.50 14.47
CA TYR A 379 -31.54 0.26 13.92
C TYR A 379 -32.78 -0.59 13.65
N GLN A 380 -32.62 -1.92 13.54
CA GLN A 380 -33.74 -2.84 13.30
C GLN A 380 -34.49 -3.15 14.61
N GLU A 381 -33.84 -2.96 15.76
CA GLU A 381 -34.41 -3.23 17.09
C GLU A 381 -35.03 -1.99 17.76
N GLU A 382 -34.95 -0.81 17.13
CA GLU A 382 -35.43 0.46 17.69
C GLU A 382 -36.45 1.14 16.76
N THR A 383 -37.44 1.82 17.34
CA THR A 383 -38.31 2.77 16.63
C THR A 383 -37.68 4.16 16.64
N PHE A 384 -37.93 4.96 15.60
CA PHE A 384 -37.47 6.34 15.56
C PHE A 384 -38.38 7.25 16.41
N LYS A 385 -39.67 6.97 16.44
CA LYS A 385 -40.65 7.64 17.30
C LYS A 385 -40.69 6.99 18.69
N LYS A 386 -40.64 7.81 19.73
CA LYS A 386 -40.78 7.40 21.14
C LYS A 386 -42.25 7.31 21.54
N GLU A 387 -42.52 6.66 22.68
CA GLU A 387 -43.88 6.54 23.25
C GLU A 387 -44.53 7.90 23.54
N ASP A 388 -43.74 8.92 23.90
CA ASP A 388 -44.20 10.29 24.16
C ASP A 388 -44.48 11.10 22.88
N GLY A 389 -44.30 10.50 21.70
CA GLY A 389 -44.49 11.15 20.40
C GLY A 389 -43.30 11.95 19.88
N THR A 390 -42.22 12.10 20.67
CA THR A 390 -40.98 12.74 20.22
C THR A 390 -40.10 11.79 19.41
N TYR A 391 -39.07 12.31 18.74
CA TYR A 391 -38.14 11.51 17.94
C TYR A 391 -36.84 11.18 18.68
N ASN A 392 -36.33 9.96 18.51
CA ASN A 392 -35.08 9.47 19.09
C ASN A 392 -33.87 9.98 18.29
N MET A 393 -33.53 11.26 18.48
CA MET A 393 -32.35 11.88 17.86
C MET A 393 -31.07 11.72 18.69
N SER A 394 -31.19 11.24 19.95
CA SER A 394 -30.07 11.14 20.89
C SER A 394 -29.20 9.91 20.68
N ASN A 395 -29.73 8.81 20.16
CA ASN A 395 -28.96 7.60 19.85
C ASN A 395 -28.55 7.58 18.36
N ASN A 396 -27.73 8.57 17.98
CA ASN A 396 -27.31 8.76 16.60
C ASN A 396 -26.24 7.74 16.14
N ILE A 397 -25.91 7.79 14.86
CA ILE A 397 -24.96 6.88 14.22
C ILE A 397 -23.57 6.83 14.88
N VAL A 398 -23.05 7.97 15.33
CA VAL A 398 -21.73 8.11 16.00
C VAL A 398 -21.74 7.42 17.36
N ILE A 399 -22.80 7.58 18.15
CA ILE A 399 -22.94 6.96 19.47
C ILE A 399 -23.05 5.45 19.33
N ARG A 400 -23.88 4.96 18.40
CA ARG A 400 -24.03 3.52 18.11
C ARG A 400 -22.70 2.89 17.70
N LEU A 401 -21.99 3.52 16.76
CA LEU A 401 -20.70 3.06 16.27
C LEU A 401 -19.65 3.03 17.38
N THR A 402 -19.50 4.14 18.11
CA THR A 402 -18.51 4.28 19.17
C THR A 402 -18.78 3.26 20.30
N GLY A 403 -20.04 3.07 20.67
CA GLY A 403 -20.46 2.05 21.63
C GLY A 403 -20.12 0.62 21.16
N LEU A 404 -20.40 0.30 19.90
CA LEU A 404 -20.09 -1.00 19.30
C LEU A 404 -18.57 -1.28 19.29
N LEU A 405 -17.77 -0.31 18.84
CA LEU A 405 -16.31 -0.43 18.80
C LEU A 405 -15.71 -0.60 20.20
N ARG A 406 -16.21 0.11 21.21
CA ARG A 406 -15.78 -0.06 22.62
C ARG A 406 -16.13 -1.45 23.15
N LYS A 407 -17.36 -1.90 22.90
CA LYS A 407 -17.85 -3.18 23.42
C LYS A 407 -17.14 -4.37 22.77
N ASP A 408 -17.08 -4.40 21.45
CA ASP A 408 -16.71 -5.59 20.68
C ASP A 408 -15.28 -5.57 20.15
N TYR A 409 -14.68 -4.38 19.95
CA TYR A 409 -13.33 -4.23 19.38
C TYR A 409 -12.32 -3.60 20.34
N LYS A 410 -12.74 -3.19 21.54
CA LYS A 410 -11.90 -2.63 22.61
C LYS A 410 -11.06 -1.43 22.16
N ILE A 411 -11.63 -0.56 21.32
CA ILE A 411 -10.99 0.67 20.86
C ILE A 411 -10.53 1.55 22.05
N LYS A 412 -9.35 2.17 21.91
CA LYS A 412 -8.89 3.23 22.82
C LYS A 412 -9.27 4.59 22.24
N LEU A 413 -10.05 5.38 22.97
CA LEU A 413 -10.44 6.72 22.54
C LEU A 413 -9.33 7.73 22.85
N ASN A 414 -8.38 7.87 21.92
CA ASN A 414 -7.18 8.70 22.11
C ASN A 414 -6.82 9.54 20.87
N GLY A 415 -7.64 9.53 19.82
CA GLY A 415 -7.39 10.24 18.56
C GLY A 415 -6.22 9.68 17.74
N GLN A 416 -5.57 8.60 18.15
CA GLN A 416 -4.42 8.03 17.47
C GLN A 416 -4.81 6.87 16.56
N MET A 417 -4.04 6.68 15.49
CA MET A 417 -4.20 5.55 14.58
C MET A 417 -4.16 4.21 15.34
N GLN A 418 -5.11 3.33 15.04
CA GLN A 418 -5.21 2.00 15.64
C GLN A 418 -5.58 0.96 14.59
N THR A 419 -4.96 -0.22 14.68
CA THR A 419 -5.45 -1.43 14.00
C THR A 419 -6.07 -2.31 15.07
N LEU A 420 -7.39 -2.46 15.04
CA LEU A 420 -8.14 -3.32 15.94
C LEU A 420 -8.14 -4.77 15.39
N ARG A 421 -8.75 -5.69 16.14
CA ARG A 421 -8.92 -7.07 15.67
C ARG A 421 -9.62 -7.12 14.31
N ASP A 422 -9.41 -8.21 13.59
CA ASP A 422 -10.04 -8.47 12.29
C ASP A 422 -9.70 -7.40 11.22
N ASN A 423 -8.54 -6.74 11.36
CA ASN A 423 -8.02 -5.70 10.45
C ASN A 423 -8.99 -4.51 10.26
N VAL A 424 -9.64 -4.09 11.35
CA VAL A 424 -10.42 -2.84 11.40
C VAL A 424 -9.49 -1.67 11.73
N LYS A 425 -9.32 -0.71 10.81
CA LYS A 425 -8.44 0.43 10.98
C LYS A 425 -9.20 1.68 11.45
N ILE A 426 -8.66 2.35 12.47
CA ILE A 426 -9.14 3.66 12.93
C ILE A 426 -8.07 4.69 12.59
N TYR A 427 -8.43 5.66 11.77
CA TYR A 427 -7.56 6.75 11.36
C TYR A 427 -7.72 7.97 12.28
N PRO A 428 -6.66 8.77 12.47
CA PRO A 428 -6.77 10.03 13.19
C PRO A 428 -7.61 11.04 12.40
N ALA A 429 -8.18 12.02 13.11
CA ALA A 429 -9.08 13.01 12.52
C ALA A 429 -8.41 13.81 11.39
N ASN A 430 -7.10 14.10 11.49
CA ASN A 430 -6.36 14.83 10.47
C ASN A 430 -6.19 14.08 9.13
N LYS A 431 -6.54 12.79 9.08
CA LYS A 431 -6.42 11.99 7.86
C LYS A 431 -7.72 11.88 7.06
N LEU A 432 -8.88 11.86 7.71
CA LEU A 432 -10.17 11.63 7.04
C LEU A 432 -11.31 12.57 7.50
N THR A 433 -11.06 13.47 8.44
CA THR A 433 -12.11 14.33 9.01
C THR A 433 -11.77 15.81 8.88
N ILE A 434 -10.62 16.24 9.40
CA ILE A 434 -10.28 17.67 9.60
C ILE A 434 -8.97 17.97 8.89
N ASP A 435 -8.90 19.06 8.12
CA ASP A 435 -7.62 19.54 7.60
C ASP A 435 -6.88 20.35 8.68
N VAL A 436 -5.72 19.87 9.10
CA VAL A 436 -4.82 20.59 10.02
C VAL A 436 -3.61 21.17 9.27
N TYR A 437 -3.66 21.19 7.94
CA TYR A 437 -2.63 21.72 7.04
C TYR A 437 -1.27 21.02 7.14
N ASP A 438 -1.28 19.73 7.50
CA ASP A 438 -0.06 18.90 7.60
C ASP A 438 0.27 18.13 6.30
N GLY A 439 -0.56 18.28 5.26
CA GLY A 439 -0.41 17.62 3.97
C GLY A 439 -0.72 16.13 3.96
N LYS A 440 -1.28 15.56 5.04
CA LYS A 440 -1.57 14.12 5.16
C LYS A 440 -3.03 13.75 4.96
N ASN A 441 -3.87 14.75 4.78
CA ASN A 441 -5.31 14.56 4.73
C ASN A 441 -5.75 13.91 3.38
N LEU A 442 -6.57 12.86 3.47
CA LEU A 442 -7.22 12.21 2.32
C LEU A 442 -8.64 12.74 2.08
N ALA A 443 -9.37 13.14 3.13
CA ALA A 443 -10.73 13.65 3.09
C ALA A 443 -11.03 14.69 4.20
N VAL A 444 -11.79 15.72 3.87
CA VAL A 444 -12.21 16.79 4.80
C VAL A 444 -13.74 16.80 4.88
N HIS A 445 -14.28 16.66 6.08
CA HIS A 445 -15.70 16.83 6.37
C HIS A 445 -15.96 18.32 6.68
N HIS A 446 -16.87 18.94 5.93
CA HIS A 446 -17.16 20.39 6.06
C HIS A 446 -18.16 20.71 7.18
N PHE A 447 -18.79 19.70 7.81
CA PHE A 447 -19.75 19.87 8.91
C PHE A 447 -20.88 20.86 8.58
N ASP A 448 -21.40 20.82 7.34
CA ASP A 448 -22.41 21.78 6.86
C ASP A 448 -23.73 21.72 7.66
N ALA A 449 -23.98 20.57 8.30
CA ALA A 449 -25.14 20.32 9.14
C ALA A 449 -26.46 20.75 8.48
N SER A 450 -26.59 20.53 7.16
CA SER A 450 -27.72 20.98 6.34
C SER A 450 -29.09 20.44 6.79
N TRP A 451 -29.09 19.44 7.67
CA TRP A 451 -30.25 18.78 8.28
C TRP A 451 -30.64 19.34 9.66
N TRP A 452 -29.89 20.29 10.22
CA TRP A 452 -30.20 20.91 11.51
C TRP A 452 -31.20 22.07 11.31
N ASP A 453 -32.37 21.98 11.95
CA ASP A 453 -33.48 22.94 11.77
C ASP A 453 -33.21 24.32 12.37
N VAL A 454 -32.09 24.52 13.08
CA VAL A 454 -31.70 25.79 13.69
C VAL A 454 -30.56 26.40 12.87
N LYS A 455 -30.92 26.98 11.72
CA LYS A 455 -30.09 27.98 11.03
C LYS A 455 -30.68 29.36 11.32
N ASP A 456 -30.51 29.82 12.55
CA ASP A 456 -30.74 31.21 12.97
C ASP A 456 -29.42 31.84 13.42
#